data_AF-C4P688-F1
#
_entry.id   AF-C4P688-F1
#
_cell.length_a   1.000
_cell.length_b   1.000
_cell.length_c   1.000
_cell.angle_alpha   90.00
_cell.angle_beta   90.00
_cell.angle_gamma   90.00
#
_symmetry.space_group_name_H-M   'P 1'
#
loop_
_entity.id
_entity.type
_entity.pdbx_description
1 polymer ?
#
loop_
_entity_poly.entity_id
_entity_poly.type
_entity_poly.pdbx_seq_one_letter_code
_entity_poly.pdbx_strand_id
1 'polypeptide(L)'
;WKMNLFALYLLPLVPIFGHLSNDILRLHLATDPPNLDTNTVCMNYPYLSTAQLELCKLYPDVTASAIQGIQVAVHECQYQLKTYRWNCSTLETKNKNPEFSPVFKRGYRETAFAHAISAAGVTHQVSTACSLGKLRSCGCDMTSHGPAISWEWGGCSHNIEFGDHFARKFLDAKDTAKDIQAQINLHNHRAGRLAVINNVGRTCKCHGMSGSCEMKTCWKSTADFREVGTVLKEKFKAARKVILHNTV
;
A
#
# COMPACT_ATOMS: atom_id res chain seq x y z
N TRP A 1 25.97 37.31 15.87
CA TRP A 1 27.41 37.61 15.72
C TRP A 1 28.12 36.88 16.85
N LYS A 2 28.92 35.83 16.68
CA LYS A 2 29.74 35.37 15.56
C LYS A 2 30.17 33.91 15.84
N MET A 3 30.19 33.11 14.77
CA MET A 3 31.27 32.20 14.33
C MET A 3 31.74 31.07 15.28
N ASN A 4 31.53 29.80 14.89
CA ASN A 4 32.44 28.92 14.10
C ASN A 4 33.52 28.27 15.01
N LEU A 5 34.00 27.03 14.88
CA LEU A 5 34.30 26.16 13.73
C LEU A 5 34.36 24.68 14.19
N PHE A 6 34.15 23.76 13.25
CA PHE A 6 34.50 22.34 13.34
C PHE A 6 36.02 22.14 13.10
N ALA A 7 36.62 21.15 13.77
CA ALA A 7 37.99 20.70 13.50
C ALA A 7 38.00 19.22 13.08
N LEU A 8 38.62 18.98 11.92
CA LEU A 8 39.05 17.67 11.39
C LEU A 8 40.24 17.14 12.21
N TYR A 9 40.26 15.84 12.51
CA TYR A 9 41.52 15.12 12.68
C TYR A 9 41.55 13.81 11.91
N LEU A 10 42.66 13.67 11.18
CA LEU A 10 43.06 12.62 10.27
C LEU A 10 43.50 11.35 11.01
N LEU A 11 43.34 10.23 10.31
CA LEU A 11 43.80 8.86 10.60
C LEU A 11 45.27 8.77 11.06
N PRO A 12 45.65 7.63 11.66
CA PRO A 12 46.86 6.93 11.24
C PRO A 12 46.56 5.54 10.65
N LEU A 13 47.42 5.20 9.70
CA LEU A 13 47.44 4.02 8.84
C LEU A 13 48.03 2.77 9.54
N VAL A 14 47.39 1.61 9.29
CA VAL A 14 47.97 0.29 8.89
C VAL A 14 48.74 -0.51 9.99
N PRO A 15 48.49 -1.83 10.17
CA PRO A 15 49.03 -2.88 9.28
C PRO A 15 48.01 -3.91 8.77
N ILE A 16 48.30 -4.38 7.56
CA ILE A 16 47.73 -5.58 6.92
C ILE A 16 48.24 -6.81 7.67
N PHE A 17 47.33 -7.64 8.18
CA PHE A 17 47.53 -9.09 8.27
C PHE A 17 46.20 -9.78 7.98
N GLY A 18 46.27 -10.81 7.16
CA GLY A 18 45.11 -11.60 6.77
C GLY A 18 44.64 -12.53 7.88
N HIS A 19 43.71 -13.36 7.43
CA HIS A 19 43.30 -14.65 7.99
C HIS A 19 42.15 -14.68 9.00
N LEU A 20 41.37 -15.73 8.79
CA LEU A 20 40.47 -16.41 9.73
C LEU A 20 39.08 -15.79 9.96
N SER A 21 38.10 -16.52 9.42
CA SER A 21 36.79 -16.70 10.01
C SER A 21 36.91 -16.84 11.53
N ASN A 22 36.17 -16.01 12.28
CA ASN A 22 35.86 -16.25 13.68
C ASN A 22 34.52 -15.60 14.03
N ASP A 23 33.55 -16.47 14.33
CA ASP A 23 32.26 -16.19 14.95
C ASP A 23 32.44 -15.46 16.29
N ILE A 24 32.08 -14.17 16.40
CA ILE A 24 32.03 -13.46 17.71
C ILE A 24 30.71 -12.69 17.94
N LEU A 25 29.88 -12.47 16.92
CA LEU A 25 28.50 -12.01 17.10
C LEU A 25 27.57 -12.95 16.34
N ARG A 26 27.12 -14.02 17.00
CA ARG A 26 25.95 -14.82 16.57
C ARG A 26 24.65 -13.98 16.71
N LEU A 27 24.59 -12.85 16.03
CA LEU A 27 23.33 -12.26 15.62
C LEU A 27 23.03 -12.79 14.23
N HIS A 28 22.33 -13.93 14.19
CA HIS A 28 21.48 -14.20 13.04
C HIS A 28 20.47 -13.05 13.03
N LEU A 29 20.66 -12.07 12.12
CA LEU A 29 19.54 -11.26 11.69
C LEU A 29 18.51 -12.27 11.19
N ALA A 30 17.39 -12.39 11.90
CA ALA A 30 16.31 -13.28 11.52
C ALA A 30 15.97 -12.97 10.05
N THR A 31 16.37 -13.86 9.16
CA THR A 31 16.02 -13.83 7.73
C THR A 31 14.56 -14.21 7.52
N ASP A 32 13.90 -14.67 8.58
CA ASP A 32 12.47 -14.87 8.60
C ASP A 32 11.79 -13.56 9.01
N PRO A 33 10.79 -13.07 8.24
CA PRO A 33 9.93 -12.01 8.73
C PRO A 33 9.36 -12.45 10.07
N PRO A 34 9.29 -11.56 11.08
CA PRO A 34 8.77 -11.92 12.39
C PRO A 34 7.43 -12.62 12.17
N ASN A 35 7.29 -13.81 12.76
CA ASN A 35 6.02 -14.54 12.72
C ASN A 35 4.99 -13.64 13.42
N LEU A 36 4.24 -12.89 12.62
CA LEU A 36 3.24 -11.96 13.11
C LEU A 36 2.14 -12.81 13.73
N ASP A 37 2.13 -12.89 15.06
CA ASP A 37 1.09 -13.63 15.75
C ASP A 37 -0.25 -12.98 15.46
N THR A 38 -1.23 -13.83 15.17
CA THR A 38 -2.62 -13.49 14.91
C THR A 38 -3.18 -12.57 15.99
N ASN A 39 -2.80 -12.81 17.26
CA ASN A 39 -3.23 -12.01 18.39
C ASN A 39 -2.67 -10.58 18.33
N THR A 40 -1.48 -10.38 17.75
CA THR A 40 -0.84 -9.06 17.68
C THR A 40 -1.46 -8.15 16.64
N VAL A 41 -2.00 -8.71 15.54
CA VAL A 41 -2.60 -7.91 14.46
C VAL A 41 -4.11 -7.81 14.62
N CYS A 42 -4.79 -8.95 14.71
CA CYS A 42 -6.24 -9.00 14.59
C CYS A 42 -6.96 -8.47 15.83
N MET A 43 -6.39 -8.68 17.03
CA MET A 43 -7.01 -8.21 18.28
C MET A 43 -6.68 -6.73 18.55
N ASN A 44 -5.55 -6.23 18.05
CA ASN A 44 -5.13 -4.84 18.25
C ASN A 44 -5.77 -3.87 17.25
N TYR A 45 -6.31 -4.36 16.13
CA TYR A 45 -7.04 -3.54 15.18
C TYR A 45 -8.54 -3.54 15.54
N PRO A 46 -9.05 -2.46 16.16
CA PRO A 46 -10.36 -2.49 16.78
C PRO A 46 -11.50 -2.52 15.74
N TYR A 47 -12.62 -3.11 16.13
CA TYR A 47 -13.88 -3.09 15.37
C TYR A 47 -13.80 -3.74 13.97
N LEU A 48 -13.07 -4.85 13.86
CA LEU A 48 -13.21 -5.76 12.72
C LEU A 48 -14.60 -6.42 12.75
N SER A 49 -15.24 -6.52 11.59
CA SER A 49 -16.40 -7.41 11.43
C SER A 49 -15.99 -8.87 11.58
N THR A 50 -16.95 -9.77 11.83
CA THR A 50 -16.68 -11.22 11.94
C THR A 50 -15.93 -11.76 10.73
N ALA A 51 -16.38 -11.40 9.52
CA ALA A 51 -15.72 -11.82 8.28
C ALA A 51 -14.30 -11.25 8.13
N GLN A 52 -14.06 -10.00 8.54
CA GLN A 52 -12.71 -9.43 8.54
C GLN A 52 -11.80 -10.11 9.57
N LEU A 53 -12.33 -10.45 10.75
CA LEU A 53 -11.59 -11.15 11.79
C LEU A 53 -11.22 -12.57 11.35
N GLU A 54 -12.12 -13.29 10.70
CA GLU A 54 -11.84 -14.61 10.11
C GLU A 54 -10.76 -14.52 9.03
N LEU A 55 -10.86 -13.55 8.13
CA LEU A 55 -9.83 -13.31 7.11
C LEU A 55 -8.48 -12.95 7.74
N CYS A 56 -8.48 -12.14 8.79
CA CYS A 56 -7.27 -11.76 9.52
C CYS A 56 -6.61 -12.96 10.20
N LYS A 57 -7.40 -13.86 10.79
CA LYS A 57 -6.89 -15.10 11.37
C LYS A 57 -6.23 -16.01 10.34
N LEU A 58 -6.74 -16.01 9.11
CA LEU A 58 -6.19 -16.81 8.03
C LEU A 58 -4.91 -16.18 7.42
N TYR A 59 -4.87 -14.85 7.33
CA TYR A 59 -3.77 -14.10 6.71
C TYR A 59 -3.34 -12.88 7.56
N PRO A 60 -2.70 -13.10 8.72
CA PRO A 60 -2.36 -12.01 9.64
C PRO A 60 -1.26 -11.07 9.09
N ASP A 61 -0.29 -11.60 8.35
CA ASP A 61 0.77 -10.84 7.68
C ASP A 61 0.21 -9.95 6.56
N VAL A 62 -0.68 -10.49 5.73
CA VAL A 62 -1.37 -9.74 4.67
C VAL A 62 -2.27 -8.66 5.28
N THR A 63 -2.97 -8.98 6.38
CA THR A 63 -3.83 -8.01 7.07
C THR A 63 -3.03 -6.87 7.68
N ALA A 64 -1.86 -7.15 8.26
CA ALA A 64 -0.97 -6.09 8.76
C ALA A 64 -0.51 -5.15 7.62
N SER A 65 -0.17 -5.71 6.46
CA SER A 65 0.14 -4.92 5.25
C SER A 65 -1.06 -4.09 4.76
N ALA A 66 -2.27 -4.65 4.81
CA ALA A 66 -3.49 -3.93 4.48
C ALA A 66 -3.75 -2.75 5.43
N ILE A 67 -3.59 -2.96 6.75
CA ILE A 67 -3.72 -1.89 7.75
C ILE A 67 -2.69 -0.78 7.50
N GLN A 68 -1.45 -1.14 7.16
CA GLN A 68 -0.44 -0.16 6.74
C GLN A 68 -0.90 0.62 5.49
N GLY A 69 -1.48 -0.07 4.51
CA GLY A 69 -2.05 0.54 3.30
C GLY A 69 -3.16 1.55 3.60
N ILE A 70 -4.03 1.25 4.58
CA ILE A 70 -5.06 2.17 5.06
C ILE A 70 -4.42 3.42 5.69
N GLN A 71 -3.35 3.30 6.47
CA GLN A 71 -2.66 4.47 7.04
C GLN A 71 -2.02 5.34 5.95
N VAL A 72 -1.38 4.73 4.96
CA VAL A 72 -0.86 5.44 3.77
C VAL A 72 -2.00 6.17 3.05
N ALA A 73 -3.16 5.53 2.90
CA ALA A 73 -4.36 6.15 2.33
C ALA A 73 -4.86 7.37 3.12
N VAL A 74 -4.86 7.31 4.45
CA VAL A 74 -5.25 8.44 5.30
C VAL A 74 -4.30 9.62 5.11
N HIS A 75 -2.99 9.40 5.12
CA HIS A 75 -2.02 10.47 4.89
C HIS A 75 -2.16 11.09 3.49
N GLU A 76 -2.40 10.27 2.46
CA GLU A 76 -2.63 10.78 1.11
C GLU A 76 -3.97 11.52 1.01
N CYS A 77 -5.01 11.08 1.71
CA CYS A 77 -6.29 11.79 1.81
C CYS A 77 -6.08 13.20 2.39
N GLN A 78 -5.35 13.29 3.50
CA GLN A 78 -5.00 14.56 4.11
C GLN A 78 -4.22 15.46 3.15
N TYR A 79 -3.25 14.89 2.41
CA TYR A 79 -2.51 15.64 1.41
C TYR A 79 -3.41 16.19 0.30
N GLN A 80 -4.26 15.35 -0.29
CA GLN A 80 -5.13 15.70 -1.41
C GLN A 80 -6.27 16.67 -1.02
N LEU A 81 -6.72 16.61 0.23
CA LEU A 81 -7.81 17.45 0.76
C LEU A 81 -7.32 18.55 1.71
N LYS A 82 -6.02 18.86 1.77
CA LYS A 82 -5.44 19.81 2.73
C LYS A 82 -6.08 21.21 2.74
N THR A 83 -6.61 21.66 1.60
CA THR A 83 -7.27 22.97 1.44
C THR A 83 -8.80 22.91 1.59
N TYR A 84 -9.38 21.72 1.76
CA TYR A 84 -10.82 21.53 1.92
C TYR A 84 -11.21 21.66 3.39
N ARG A 85 -12.45 22.12 3.65
CA ARG A 85 -13.00 22.25 5.01
C ARG A 85 -12.92 20.94 5.79
N TRP A 86 -13.17 19.81 5.13
CA TRP A 86 -12.83 18.50 5.64
C TRP A 86 -11.53 18.03 4.97
N ASN A 87 -10.47 17.93 5.77
CA ASN A 87 -9.10 17.66 5.32
C ASN A 87 -8.62 16.26 5.74
N CYS A 88 -9.53 15.31 5.96
CA CYS A 88 -9.27 13.95 6.44
C CYS A 88 -8.58 13.81 7.82
N SER A 89 -8.33 14.90 8.56
CA SER A 89 -7.72 14.84 9.91
C SER A 89 -8.47 13.94 10.88
N THR A 90 -9.79 13.88 10.76
CA THR A 90 -10.65 13.02 11.59
C THR A 90 -10.47 11.52 11.34
N LEU A 91 -9.77 11.12 10.28
CA LEU A 91 -9.45 9.72 9.96
C LEU A 91 -8.12 9.27 10.57
N GLU A 92 -7.26 10.21 10.94
CA GLU A 92 -6.00 9.91 11.59
C GLU A 92 -6.28 9.47 13.03
N THR A 93 -6.19 8.17 13.24
CA THR A 93 -6.44 7.57 14.54
C THR A 93 -5.29 6.63 14.83
N LYS A 94 -4.41 7.03 15.76
CA LYS A 94 -3.26 6.22 16.20
C LYS A 94 -3.78 4.85 16.62
N ASN A 95 -3.52 3.83 15.79
CA ASN A 95 -3.92 2.44 15.98
C ASN A 95 -5.43 2.15 16.02
N LYS A 96 -6.29 3.01 15.43
CA LYS A 96 -7.71 2.66 15.26
C LYS A 96 -8.07 2.50 13.79
N ASN A 97 -9.17 1.81 13.58
CA ASN A 97 -9.74 1.58 12.27
C ASN A 97 -10.43 2.86 11.76
N PRO A 98 -9.90 3.55 10.72
CA PRO A 98 -10.49 4.78 10.21
C PRO A 98 -11.92 4.59 9.70
N GLU A 99 -12.26 3.39 9.23
CA GLU A 99 -13.60 3.00 8.74
C GLU A 99 -14.69 3.08 9.83
N PHE A 100 -14.33 3.27 11.10
CA PHE A 100 -15.30 3.52 12.18
C PHE A 100 -15.66 5.00 12.35
N SER A 101 -14.94 5.91 11.68
CA SER A 101 -15.23 7.34 11.76
C SER A 101 -16.67 7.62 11.31
N PRO A 102 -17.42 8.53 11.97
CA PRO A 102 -18.81 8.83 11.61
C PRO A 102 -19.02 9.26 10.15
N VAL A 103 -17.96 9.73 9.48
CA VAL A 103 -18.00 10.09 8.06
C VAL A 103 -18.37 8.90 7.17
N PHE A 104 -17.94 7.67 7.52
CA PHE A 104 -18.24 6.43 6.80
C PHE A 104 -19.71 5.99 6.88
N LYS A 105 -20.49 6.59 7.79
CA LYS A 105 -21.94 6.34 7.91
C LYS A 105 -22.79 7.29 7.06
N ARG A 106 -22.17 8.18 6.29
CA ARG A 106 -22.85 9.26 5.56
C ARG A 106 -22.57 9.14 4.07
N GLY A 107 -23.56 9.43 3.23
CA GLY A 107 -23.42 9.46 1.78
C GLY A 107 -22.81 10.76 1.23
N TYR A 108 -21.72 11.26 1.82
CA TYR A 108 -21.04 12.46 1.34
C TYR A 108 -20.01 12.15 0.26
N ARG A 109 -19.63 13.17 -0.51
CA ARG A 109 -18.58 13.07 -1.54
C ARG A 109 -17.23 12.72 -0.91
N GLU A 110 -16.99 13.28 0.28
CA GLU A 110 -15.82 13.05 1.13
C GLU A 110 -15.75 11.58 1.57
N THR A 111 -16.90 11.00 1.93
CA THR A 111 -17.00 9.58 2.29
C THR A 111 -16.69 8.68 1.10
N ALA A 112 -17.20 9.01 -0.09
CA ALA A 112 -16.91 8.27 -1.31
C ALA A 112 -15.40 8.26 -1.63
N PHE A 113 -14.72 9.39 -1.44
CA PHE A 113 -13.28 9.48 -1.60
C PHE A 113 -12.52 8.68 -0.53
N ALA A 114 -12.97 8.71 0.73
CA ALA A 114 -12.37 7.94 1.82
C ALA A 114 -12.42 6.43 1.54
N HIS A 115 -13.58 5.89 1.13
CA HIS A 115 -13.71 4.50 0.70
C HIS A 115 -12.77 4.16 -0.47
N ALA A 116 -12.76 5.00 -1.52
CA ALA A 116 -11.93 4.76 -2.69
C ALA A 116 -10.43 4.78 -2.35
N ILE A 117 -9.96 5.75 -1.56
CA ILE A 117 -8.55 5.86 -1.22
C ILE A 117 -8.11 4.78 -0.23
N SER A 118 -8.95 4.37 0.73
CA SER A 118 -8.70 3.20 1.59
C SER A 118 -8.48 1.94 0.76
N ALA A 119 -9.37 1.66 -0.21
CA ALA A 119 -9.26 0.49 -1.07
C ALA A 119 -8.04 0.52 -1.98
N ALA A 120 -7.72 1.70 -2.53
CA ALA A 120 -6.49 1.90 -3.28
C ALA A 120 -5.25 1.66 -2.39
N GLY A 121 -5.24 2.15 -1.16
CA GLY A 121 -4.13 1.96 -0.21
C GLY A 121 -3.87 0.50 0.11
N VAL A 122 -4.93 -0.28 0.39
CA VAL A 122 -4.81 -1.72 0.63
C VAL A 122 -4.25 -2.44 -0.61
N THR A 123 -4.84 -2.21 -1.78
CA THR A 123 -4.38 -2.85 -3.02
C THR A 123 -2.92 -2.49 -3.32
N HIS A 124 -2.55 -1.22 -3.25
CA HIS A 124 -1.19 -0.75 -3.48
C HIS A 124 -0.18 -1.39 -2.51
N GLN A 125 -0.45 -1.34 -1.21
CA GLN A 125 0.48 -1.79 -0.19
C GLN A 125 0.63 -3.31 -0.19
N VAL A 126 -0.46 -4.06 -0.32
CA VAL A 126 -0.42 -5.53 -0.36
C VAL A 126 0.34 -6.01 -1.61
N SER A 127 0.04 -5.46 -2.78
CA SER A 127 0.73 -5.84 -4.02
C SER A 127 2.23 -5.56 -4.00
N THR A 128 2.62 -4.43 -3.38
CA THR A 128 4.02 -4.06 -3.17
C THR A 128 4.69 -4.96 -2.13
N ALA A 129 3.99 -5.33 -1.06
CA ALA A 129 4.54 -6.22 -0.04
C ALA A 129 4.77 -7.64 -0.58
N CYS A 130 3.91 -8.13 -1.49
CA CYS A 130 4.10 -9.39 -2.20
C CYS A 130 5.41 -9.41 -3.01
N SER A 131 5.69 -8.36 -3.80
CA SER A 131 6.91 -8.30 -4.60
C SER A 131 8.17 -8.10 -3.77
N LEU A 132 8.06 -7.47 -2.60
CA LEU A 132 9.17 -7.33 -1.65
C LEU A 132 9.45 -8.60 -0.84
N GLY A 133 8.68 -9.68 -1.03
CA GLY A 133 8.82 -10.92 -0.26
C GLY A 133 8.48 -10.76 1.22
N LYS A 134 7.69 -9.74 1.59
CA LYS A 134 7.29 -9.47 2.98
C LYS A 134 6.13 -10.35 3.46
N LEU A 135 5.41 -10.97 2.53
CA LEU A 135 4.21 -11.75 2.79
C LEU A 135 4.45 -13.21 2.44
N ARG A 136 3.96 -14.12 3.28
CA ARG A 136 4.09 -15.57 3.05
C ARG A 136 3.07 -16.09 2.04
N SER A 137 1.92 -15.43 1.95
CA SER A 137 0.79 -15.88 1.12
C SER A 137 0.88 -15.50 -0.35
N CYS A 138 1.87 -14.69 -0.75
CA CYS A 138 2.05 -14.24 -2.13
C CYS A 138 3.52 -13.94 -2.46
N GLY A 139 3.83 -13.90 -3.75
CA GLY A 139 5.13 -13.47 -4.28
C GLY A 139 4.96 -12.58 -5.51
N CYS A 140 6.00 -12.50 -6.34
CA CYS A 140 6.00 -11.73 -7.59
C CYS A 140 4.87 -12.15 -8.54
N ASP A 141 4.36 -11.20 -9.31
CA ASP A 141 3.60 -11.52 -10.51
C ASP A 141 4.54 -12.02 -11.61
N MET A 142 4.27 -13.25 -12.05
CA MET A 142 5.04 -14.04 -13.00
C MET A 142 4.35 -14.11 -14.38
N THR A 143 3.45 -13.17 -14.69
CA THR A 143 2.79 -13.13 -16.01
C THR A 143 3.66 -12.51 -17.11
N SER A 144 4.62 -11.66 -16.74
CA SER A 144 5.43 -10.89 -17.70
C SER A 144 6.88 -11.35 -17.64
N HIS A 145 7.33 -12.07 -18.67
CA HIS A 145 8.67 -12.66 -18.74
C HIS A 145 9.25 -12.63 -20.14
N GLY A 146 10.59 -12.73 -20.20
CA GLY A 146 11.32 -12.88 -21.45
C GLY A 146 11.61 -11.56 -22.17
N PRO A 147 12.20 -11.64 -23.37
CA PRO A 147 12.61 -10.47 -24.12
C PRO A 147 11.42 -9.65 -24.63
N ALA A 148 11.56 -8.33 -24.59
CA ALA A 148 10.65 -7.37 -25.20
C ALA A 148 11.42 -6.45 -26.16
N ILE A 149 10.70 -5.62 -26.92
CA ILE A 149 11.34 -4.67 -27.83
C ILE A 149 12.09 -3.63 -26.99
N SER A 150 13.43 -3.58 -27.10
CA SER A 150 14.35 -2.64 -26.40
C SER A 150 14.55 -2.84 -24.87
N TRP A 151 14.02 -3.91 -24.28
CA TRP A 151 14.30 -4.30 -22.88
C TRP A 151 13.95 -5.76 -22.64
N GLU A 152 14.30 -6.29 -21.47
CA GLU A 152 13.90 -7.63 -21.04
C GLU A 152 12.96 -7.54 -19.83
N TRP A 153 11.93 -8.39 -19.78
CA TRP A 153 11.13 -8.57 -18.58
C TRP A 153 11.90 -9.41 -17.57
N GLY A 154 12.07 -8.86 -16.37
CA GLY A 154 12.74 -9.54 -15.27
C GLY A 154 12.52 -8.79 -13.96
N GLY A 155 13.20 -9.22 -12.90
CA GLY A 155 12.94 -8.70 -11.56
C GLY A 155 11.63 -9.25 -10.99
N CYS A 156 10.98 -8.48 -10.12
CA CYS A 156 9.79 -8.94 -9.39
C CYS A 156 8.64 -7.96 -9.59
N SER A 157 7.69 -8.32 -10.45
CA SER A 157 6.51 -7.49 -10.68
C SER A 157 5.58 -7.51 -9.46
N HIS A 158 4.96 -6.37 -9.16
CA HIS A 158 3.97 -6.24 -8.09
C HIS A 158 2.77 -7.14 -8.37
N ASN A 159 2.29 -7.86 -7.35
CA ASN A 159 1.16 -8.78 -7.51
C ASN A 159 -0.17 -8.05 -7.32
N ILE A 160 -0.59 -7.34 -8.38
CA ILE A 160 -1.78 -6.47 -8.37
C ILE A 160 -3.06 -7.27 -8.15
N GLU A 161 -3.17 -8.44 -8.79
CA GLU A 161 -4.35 -9.30 -8.67
C GLU A 161 -4.55 -9.77 -7.23
N PHE A 162 -3.49 -10.22 -6.56
CA PHE A 162 -3.56 -10.60 -5.15
C PHE A 162 -3.99 -9.42 -4.26
N GLY A 163 -3.44 -8.23 -4.49
CA GLY A 163 -3.79 -7.02 -3.75
C GLY A 163 -5.25 -6.56 -3.96
N ASP A 164 -5.77 -6.60 -5.19
CA ASP A 164 -7.18 -6.29 -5.49
C ASP A 164 -8.11 -7.30 -4.81
N HIS A 165 -7.80 -8.59 -4.95
CA HIS A 165 -8.61 -9.66 -4.37
C HIS A 165 -8.64 -9.60 -2.84
N PHE A 166 -7.49 -9.35 -2.20
CA PHE A 166 -7.44 -9.17 -0.75
C PHE A 166 -8.20 -7.91 -0.31
N ALA A 167 -7.97 -6.77 -0.97
CA ALA A 167 -8.68 -5.53 -0.66
C ALA A 167 -10.20 -5.69 -0.79
N ARG A 168 -10.66 -6.39 -1.83
CA ARG A 168 -12.07 -6.75 -2.03
C ARG A 168 -12.59 -7.57 -0.86
N LYS A 169 -11.95 -8.70 -0.52
CA LYS A 169 -12.41 -9.55 0.59
C LYS A 169 -12.41 -8.84 1.93
N PHE A 170 -11.42 -7.99 2.19
CA PHE A 170 -11.26 -7.34 3.48
C PHE A 170 -12.18 -6.11 3.66
N LEU A 171 -12.25 -5.21 2.69
CA LEU A 171 -13.01 -3.96 2.83
C LEU A 171 -14.50 -4.15 2.52
N ASP A 172 -14.83 -4.95 1.51
CA ASP A 172 -16.23 -5.17 1.09
C ASP A 172 -16.99 -6.05 2.10
N ALA A 173 -16.30 -6.73 3.03
CA ALA A 173 -16.90 -7.59 4.05
C ALA A 173 -17.88 -6.87 5.00
N LYS A 174 -17.81 -5.54 5.12
CA LYS A 174 -18.75 -4.74 5.92
C LYS A 174 -20.05 -4.40 5.18
N ASP A 175 -20.01 -4.38 3.85
CA ASP A 175 -21.10 -3.91 2.99
C ASP A 175 -21.91 -5.10 2.44
N THR A 176 -22.44 -5.94 3.34
CA THR A 176 -23.22 -7.14 3.00
C THR A 176 -24.71 -6.87 2.81
N ALA A 177 -25.20 -5.74 3.30
CA ALA A 177 -26.57 -5.31 3.10
C ALA A 177 -26.83 -5.05 1.60
N LYS A 178 -28.06 -5.30 1.14
CA LYS A 178 -28.50 -4.96 -0.22
C LYS A 178 -29.06 -3.53 -0.32
N ASP A 179 -28.73 -2.68 0.65
CA ASP A 179 -29.15 -1.28 0.63
C ASP A 179 -28.29 -0.47 -0.34
N ILE A 180 -28.78 0.71 -0.71
CA ILE A 180 -28.08 1.56 -1.67
C ILE A 180 -26.76 2.09 -1.10
N GLN A 181 -26.68 2.27 0.23
CA GLN A 181 -25.45 2.71 0.86
C GLN A 181 -24.33 1.68 0.66
N ALA A 182 -24.61 0.39 0.92
CA ALA A 182 -23.66 -0.69 0.67
C ALA A 182 -23.27 -0.75 -0.82
N GLN A 183 -24.22 -0.62 -1.75
CA GLN A 183 -23.91 -0.60 -3.19
C GLN A 183 -22.99 0.56 -3.57
N ILE A 184 -23.22 1.75 -3.01
CA ILE A 184 -22.36 2.93 -3.24
C ILE A 184 -20.98 2.70 -2.62
N ASN A 185 -20.89 2.16 -1.40
CA ASN A 185 -19.63 1.86 -0.74
C ASN A 185 -18.80 0.86 -1.57
N LEU A 186 -19.41 -0.25 -2.01
CA LEU A 186 -18.79 -1.24 -2.90
C LEU A 186 -18.32 -0.63 -4.23
N HIS A 187 -19.13 0.27 -4.82
CA HIS A 187 -18.75 1.01 -6.02
C HIS A 187 -17.49 1.86 -5.78
N ASN A 188 -17.45 2.58 -4.66
CA ASN A 188 -16.32 3.44 -4.31
C ASN A 188 -15.05 2.63 -4.02
N HIS A 189 -15.15 1.51 -3.29
CA HIS A 189 -14.04 0.60 -3.10
C HIS A 189 -13.51 0.10 -4.45
N ARG A 190 -14.40 -0.35 -5.35
CA ARG A 190 -14.00 -0.81 -6.69
C ARG A 190 -13.32 0.31 -7.49
N ALA A 191 -13.82 1.54 -7.43
CA ALA A 191 -13.19 2.68 -8.09
C ALA A 191 -11.77 2.94 -7.56
N GLY A 192 -11.55 2.76 -6.25
CA GLY A 192 -10.25 2.78 -5.59
C GLY A 192 -9.27 1.74 -6.13
N ARG A 193 -9.69 0.47 -6.11
CA ARG A 193 -8.85 -0.64 -6.60
C ARG A 193 -8.50 -0.49 -8.07
N LEU A 194 -9.47 -0.09 -8.89
CA LEU A 194 -9.24 0.19 -10.32
C LEU A 194 -8.30 1.38 -10.55
N ALA A 195 -8.26 2.37 -9.67
CA ALA A 195 -7.30 3.46 -9.78
C ALA A 195 -5.85 2.97 -9.61
N VAL A 196 -5.61 1.92 -8.82
CA VAL A 196 -4.29 1.27 -8.74
C VAL A 196 -4.03 0.44 -9.99
N ILE A 197 -4.97 -0.45 -10.36
CA ILE A 197 -4.83 -1.38 -11.50
C ILE A 197 -4.56 -0.62 -12.81
N ASN A 198 -5.31 0.45 -13.07
CA ASN A 198 -5.23 1.18 -14.33
C ASN A 198 -4.01 2.12 -14.43
N ASN A 199 -3.29 2.34 -13.32
CA ASN A 199 -2.07 3.16 -13.30
C ASN A 199 -0.84 2.31 -12.95
N VAL A 200 -0.87 1.01 -13.26
CA VAL A 200 0.32 0.16 -13.18
C VAL A 200 1.30 0.59 -14.26
N GLY A 201 2.51 0.92 -13.84
CA GLY A 201 3.60 1.35 -14.71
C GLY A 201 4.63 0.26 -14.95
N ARG A 202 5.57 0.57 -15.84
CA ARG A 202 6.77 -0.22 -16.07
C ARG A 202 7.96 0.50 -15.41
N THR A 203 8.59 -0.17 -14.45
CA THR A 203 9.83 0.29 -13.83
C THR A 203 11.00 -0.47 -14.46
N CYS A 204 12.09 0.23 -14.77
CA CYS A 204 13.26 -0.37 -15.42
C CYS A 204 14.55 -0.04 -14.66
N LYS A 205 15.48 -0.99 -14.64
CA LYS A 205 16.86 -0.80 -14.22
C LYS A 205 17.79 -0.91 -15.42
N CYS A 206 18.66 0.08 -15.59
CA CYS A 206 19.66 0.10 -16.65
C CYS A 206 20.96 -0.59 -16.20
N HIS A 207 21.58 -1.33 -17.12
CA HIS A 207 22.75 -2.19 -16.85
C HIS A 207 23.97 -1.83 -17.69
N GLY A 208 23.96 -0.75 -18.46
CA GLY A 208 25.06 -0.38 -19.34
C GLY A 208 26.23 0.33 -18.64
N MET A 209 27.39 0.36 -19.32
CA MET A 209 28.61 0.97 -18.81
C MET A 209 28.38 2.44 -18.47
N SER A 210 28.91 2.90 -17.33
CA SER A 210 28.72 4.27 -16.83
C SER A 210 27.24 4.70 -16.66
N GLY A 211 26.32 3.74 -16.49
CA GLY A 211 24.89 4.01 -16.32
C GLY A 211 24.10 4.15 -17.61
N SER A 212 24.65 3.74 -18.77
CA SER A 212 23.88 3.73 -20.02
C SER A 212 22.70 2.75 -19.96
N CYS A 213 21.63 3.04 -20.68
CA CYS A 213 20.38 2.25 -20.73
C CYS A 213 20.26 1.40 -22.01
N GLU A 214 21.39 1.08 -22.64
CA GLU A 214 21.44 0.23 -23.85
C GLU A 214 20.88 -1.17 -23.57
N MET A 215 21.17 -1.70 -22.38
CA MET A 215 20.51 -2.88 -21.82
C MET A 215 19.76 -2.48 -20.55
N LYS A 216 18.50 -2.90 -20.45
CA LYS A 216 17.68 -2.64 -19.26
C LYS A 216 16.70 -3.79 -19.00
N THR A 217 16.47 -4.03 -17.72
CA THR A 217 15.51 -5.02 -17.21
C THR A 217 14.35 -4.29 -16.59
N CYS A 218 13.12 -4.68 -16.94
CA CYS A 218 11.92 -4.01 -16.47
C CYS A 218 10.93 -4.98 -15.81
N TRP A 219 10.16 -4.45 -14.86
CA TRP A 219 9.05 -5.14 -14.18
C TRP A 219 7.83 -4.23 -14.10
N LYS A 220 6.65 -4.82 -13.86
CA LYS A 220 5.43 -4.06 -13.58
C LYS A 220 5.42 -3.63 -12.12
N SER A 221 5.14 -2.35 -11.87
CA SER A 221 5.06 -1.78 -10.53
C SER A 221 3.79 -0.97 -10.40
N THR A 222 3.22 -0.93 -9.20
CA THR A 222 2.24 0.11 -8.87
C THR A 222 2.89 1.48 -9.07
N ALA A 223 2.12 2.45 -9.58
CA ALA A 223 2.53 3.85 -9.57
C ALA A 223 2.79 4.35 -8.14
N ASP A 224 3.49 5.48 -8.03
CA ASP A 224 3.62 6.18 -6.75
C ASP A 224 2.21 6.48 -6.20
N PHE A 225 2.00 6.27 -4.91
CA PHE A 225 0.68 6.40 -4.32
C PHE A 225 0.13 7.83 -4.42
N ARG A 226 0.99 8.85 -4.55
CA ARG A 226 0.61 10.24 -4.86
C ARG A 226 -0.09 10.38 -6.21
N GLU A 227 0.34 9.62 -7.20
CA GLU A 227 -0.29 9.60 -8.53
C GLU A 227 -1.69 9.02 -8.43
N VAL A 228 -1.84 7.88 -7.74
CA VAL A 228 -3.14 7.26 -7.47
C VAL A 228 -4.06 8.23 -6.71
N GLY A 229 -3.53 8.91 -5.68
CA GLY A 229 -4.25 9.94 -4.92
C GLY A 229 -4.73 11.09 -5.81
N THR A 230 -3.91 11.51 -6.78
CA THR A 230 -4.26 12.56 -7.75
C THR A 230 -5.37 12.10 -8.71
N VAL A 231 -5.29 10.88 -9.22
CA VAL A 231 -6.35 10.28 -10.06
C VAL A 231 -7.68 10.21 -9.30
N LEU A 232 -7.66 9.75 -8.06
CA LEU A 232 -8.85 9.68 -7.20
C LEU A 232 -9.37 11.07 -6.86
N LYS A 233 -8.49 12.06 -6.71
CA LYS A 233 -8.87 13.45 -6.43
C LYS A 233 -9.68 14.05 -7.59
N GLU A 234 -9.31 13.76 -8.83
CA GLU A 234 -10.10 14.17 -10.00
C GLU A 234 -11.47 13.47 -10.04
N LYS A 235 -11.52 12.17 -9.71
CA LYS A 235 -12.80 11.45 -9.55
C LYS A 235 -13.67 12.04 -8.44
N PHE A 236 -13.08 12.45 -7.32
CA PHE A 236 -13.78 13.15 -6.24
C PHE A 236 -14.37 14.48 -6.71
N LYS A 237 -13.63 15.28 -7.49
CA LYS A 237 -14.15 16.54 -8.04
C LYS A 237 -15.36 16.31 -8.96
N ALA A 238 -15.32 15.24 -9.76
CA ALA A 238 -16.37 14.88 -10.73
C ALA A 238 -17.50 14.00 -10.16
N ALA A 239 -17.46 13.64 -8.88
CA ALA A 239 -18.41 12.71 -8.27
C ALA A 239 -19.86 13.24 -8.33
N ARG A 240 -20.81 12.33 -8.59
CA ARG A 240 -22.23 12.66 -8.77
C ARG A 240 -23.06 12.13 -7.59
N LYS A 241 -24.07 12.90 -7.21
CA LYS A 241 -25.06 12.46 -6.22
C LYS A 241 -26.00 11.44 -6.87
N VAL A 242 -26.13 10.27 -6.25
CA VAL A 242 -27.13 9.27 -6.63
C VAL A 242 -28.47 9.69 -6.06
N ILE A 243 -29.51 9.74 -6.90
CA ILE A 243 -30.89 10.02 -6.49
C ILE A 243 -31.66 8.72 -6.54
N LEU A 244 -32.35 8.38 -5.46
CA LEU A 244 -33.25 7.25 -5.42
C LEU A 244 -34.57 7.63 -6.08
N HIS A 245 -34.87 6.98 -7.20
CA HIS A 245 -36.24 6.90 -7.66
C HIS A 245 -36.90 5.73 -6.95
N ASN A 246 -37.78 6.04 -5.99
CA ASN A 246 -38.75 5.07 -5.52
C ASN A 246 -39.71 4.83 -6.70
N THR A 247 -39.53 3.73 -7.43
CA THR A 247 -40.62 3.18 -8.22
C THR A 247 -41.60 2.60 -7.21
N VAL A 248 -42.70 3.34 -7.01
CA VAL A 248 -43.88 2.88 -6.27
C VAL A 248 -44.47 1.68 -6.98
#